data_AF-E2BJV8-F1
#
_entry.id   AF-E2BJV8-F1
#
_cell.length_a   1.000
_cell.length_b   1.000
_cell.length_c   1.000
_cell.angle_alpha   90.00
_cell.angle_beta   90.00
_cell.angle_gamma   90.00
#
_symmetry.space_group_name_H-M   'P 1'
#
loop_
_entity.id
_entity.type
_entity.pdbx_description
1 polymer ?
#
loop_
_entity_poly.entity_id
_entity_poly.type
_entity_poly.pdbx_seq_one_letter_code
_entity_poly.pdbx_strand_id
1 'polypeptide(L)'
;IAASILEAATQVLGIATRSKTLKGTFIKVLRNAAAVITAGTTVMGKRMASDKGEDEEILEEIRMENLELRISQEELKKEIESMKE
;
A
#
# COMPACT_ATOMS: atom_id res chain seq x y z
N ILE A 1 5.61 -15.13 9.85
CA ILE A 1 6.07 -14.36 11.04
C ILE A 1 4.92 -13.56 11.66
N ALA A 2 4.34 -12.56 10.98
CA ALA A 2 3.25 -11.74 11.54
C ALA A 2 1.99 -12.54 11.94
N ALA A 3 1.56 -13.48 11.11
CA ALA A 3 0.44 -14.38 11.41
C ALA A 3 0.70 -15.23 12.67
N SER A 4 1.89 -15.81 12.79
CA SER A 4 2.30 -16.63 13.93
C SER A 4 2.42 -15.82 15.23
N ILE A 5 2.86 -14.57 15.15
CA ILE A 5 2.91 -13.65 16.31
C ILE A 5 1.50 -13.28 16.76
N LEU A 6 0.59 -13.01 15.82
CA LEU A 6 -0.81 -12.69 16.13
C LEU A 6 -1.53 -13.88 16.78
N GLU A 7 -1.26 -15.10 16.29
CA GLU A 7 -1.79 -16.33 16.86
C GLU A 7 -1.31 -16.55 18.30
N ALA A 8 0.00 -16.41 18.54
CA ALA A 8 0.58 -16.52 19.88
C ALA A 8 0.02 -15.46 20.84
N ALA A 9 -0.11 -14.21 20.39
CA ALA A 9 -0.69 -13.13 21.18
C ALA A 9 -2.16 -13.40 21.55
N THR A 10 -2.93 -13.98 20.62
CA THR A 10 -4.33 -14.35 20.84
C THR A 10 -4.45 -15.46 21.89
N GLN A 11 -3.58 -16.46 21.85
CA GLN A 11 -3.53 -17.53 22.84
C GLN A 11 -3.19 -17.01 24.24
N VAL A 12 -2.16 -16.17 24.37
CA VAL A 12 -1.74 -15.58 25.66
C VAL A 12 -2.85 -14.71 26.26
N LEU A 13 -3.52 -13.90 25.44
CA LEU A 13 -4.68 -13.11 25.89
C LEU A 13 -5.84 -14.01 26.33
N GLY A 14 -6.09 -15.10 25.62
CA GLY A 14 -7.11 -16.10 25.97
C GLY A 14 -6.83 -16.79 27.30
N ILE A 15 -5.56 -17.06 27.63
CA ILE A 15 -5.15 -17.61 28.93
C ILE A 15 -5.36 -16.55 30.03
N ALA A 16 -4.81 -15.35 29.83
CA ALA A 16 -4.83 -14.26 30.82
C ALA A 16 -6.25 -13.78 31.19
N THR A 17 -7.18 -13.85 30.23
CA THR A 17 -8.61 -13.54 30.46
C THR A 17 -9.30 -14.63 31.28
N ARG A 18 -9.05 -15.92 31.01
CA ARG A 18 -9.66 -17.04 31.76
C ARG A 18 -9.10 -17.17 33.17
N SER A 19 -7.81 -16.91 33.36
CA SER A 19 -7.15 -16.95 34.68
C SER A 19 -7.48 -15.75 35.56
N LYS A 20 -8.24 -14.76 35.06
CA LYS A 20 -8.51 -13.46 35.73
C LYS A 20 -7.24 -12.72 36.18
N THR A 21 -6.07 -13.09 35.64
CA THR A 21 -4.79 -12.44 35.98
C THR A 21 -4.65 -11.08 35.30
N LEU A 22 -5.54 -10.76 34.36
CA LEU A 22 -5.55 -9.51 33.62
C LEU A 22 -6.78 -8.66 34.01
N LYS A 23 -6.57 -7.48 34.61
CA LYS A 23 -7.67 -6.54 34.90
C LYS A 23 -8.38 -6.16 33.59
N GLY A 24 -9.70 -5.95 33.65
CA GLY A 24 -10.54 -5.61 32.49
C GLY A 24 -10.02 -4.45 31.64
N THR A 25 -9.35 -3.47 32.25
CA THR A 25 -8.69 -2.35 31.55
C THR A 25 -7.59 -2.83 30.61
N PHE A 26 -6.76 -3.78 31.03
CA PHE A 26 -5.70 -4.35 30.19
C PHE A 26 -6.25 -5.23 29.06
N ILE A 27 -7.36 -5.93 29.28
CA ILE A 27 -8.04 -6.70 28.22
C ILE A 27 -8.51 -5.75 27.09
N LYS A 28 -9.07 -4.59 27.44
CA LYS A 28 -9.46 -3.56 26.45
C LYS A 28 -8.25 -3.01 25.70
N VAL A 29 -7.17 -2.69 26.40
CA VAL A 29 -5.93 -2.19 25.79
C VAL A 29 -5.33 -3.21 24.83
N LEU A 30 -5.28 -4.50 25.21
CA LEU A 30 -4.77 -5.58 24.35
C LEU A 30 -5.63 -5.80 23.10
N ARG A 31 -6.96 -5.77 23.21
CA ARG A 31 -7.84 -5.86 22.04
C ARG A 31 -7.66 -4.68 21.09
N ASN A 32 -7.53 -3.47 21.63
CA ASN A 32 -7.28 -2.28 20.83
C ASN A 32 -5.91 -2.38 20.12
N ALA A 33 -4.87 -2.81 20.82
CA ALA A 33 -3.55 -3.02 20.23
C ALA A 33 -3.58 -4.08 19.11
N ALA A 34 -4.28 -5.21 19.32
CA ALA A 34 -4.45 -6.24 18.30
C ALA A 34 -5.18 -5.70 17.05
N ALA A 35 -6.26 -4.94 17.24
CA ALA A 35 -7.00 -4.31 16.13
C ALA A 35 -6.12 -3.33 15.34
N VAL A 36 -5.30 -2.51 16.02
CA VAL A 36 -4.36 -1.58 15.38
C VAL A 36 -3.27 -2.34 14.61
N ILE A 37 -2.71 -3.41 15.20
CA ILE A 37 -1.71 -4.24 14.53
C ILE A 37 -2.30 -4.88 13.27
N THR A 38 -3.49 -5.48 13.35
CA THR A 38 -4.17 -6.09 12.20
C THR A 38 -4.47 -5.06 11.11
N ALA A 39 -4.99 -3.88 11.47
CA ALA A 39 -5.25 -2.83 10.50
C ALA A 39 -3.95 -2.36 9.83
N GLY A 40 -2.88 -2.17 10.60
CA GLY A 40 -1.57 -1.80 10.11
C GLY A 40 -0.98 -2.85 9.16
N THR A 41 -1.05 -4.14 9.50
CA THR A 41 -0.54 -5.21 8.64
C THR A 41 -1.38 -5.40 7.39
N THR A 42 -2.71 -5.22 7.44
CA THR A 42 -3.57 -5.24 6.25
C THR A 42 -3.28 -4.07 5.33
N VAL A 43 -3.11 -2.85 5.85
CA VAL A 43 -2.76 -1.67 5.05
C VAL A 43 -1.36 -1.84 4.44
N MET A 44 -0.40 -2.34 5.21
CA MET A 44 0.94 -2.60 4.71
C MET A 44 0.95 -3.71 3.66
N GLY A 45 0.16 -4.78 3.87
CA GLY A 45 -0.02 -5.84 2.87
C GLY A 45 -0.66 -5.34 1.57
N LYS A 46 -1.66 -4.45 1.66
CA LYS A 46 -2.25 -3.78 0.49
C LYS A 46 -1.24 -2.89 -0.24
N ARG A 47 -0.45 -2.11 0.48
CA ARG A 47 0.62 -1.28 -0.11
C ARG A 47 1.66 -2.15 -0.81
N MET A 48 2.15 -3.19 -0.16
CA MET A 48 3.12 -4.14 -0.76
C MET A 48 2.55 -4.94 -1.94
N ALA A 49 1.23 -5.06 -2.05
CA ALA A 49 0.55 -5.69 -3.19
C ALA A 49 0.31 -4.73 -4.36
N SER A 50 0.07 -3.43 -4.08
CA SER A 50 -0.06 -2.37 -5.08
C SER A 50 1.30 -1.97 -5.68
N ASP A 51 2.37 -1.98 -4.86
CA ASP A 51 3.78 -1.69 -5.21
C ASP A 51 4.44 -2.71 -6.18
N LYS A 52 3.69 -3.66 -6.74
CA LYS A 52 4.23 -4.72 -7.63
C LYS A 52 3.66 -4.75 -9.05
N GLY A 53 2.84 -3.77 -9.45
CA GLY A 53 2.33 -3.76 -10.83
C GLY A 53 1.75 -2.44 -11.30
N GLU A 54 0.99 -1.72 -10.46
CA GLU A 54 0.31 -0.49 -10.88
C GLU A 54 1.30 0.64 -11.20
N ASP A 55 2.33 0.84 -10.37
CA ASP A 55 3.29 1.92 -10.58
C ASP A 55 4.18 1.69 -11.82
N GLU A 56 4.42 0.43 -12.20
CA GLU A 56 5.22 0.08 -13.38
C GLU A 56 4.39 0.21 -14.67
N GLU A 57 3.11 -0.19 -14.63
CA GLU A 57 2.15 0.00 -15.73
C GLU A 57 1.88 1.50 -15.98
N ILE A 58 1.65 2.28 -14.92
CA ILE A 58 1.49 3.73 -15.01
C ILE A 58 2.77 4.40 -15.54
N LEU A 59 3.95 3.93 -15.14
CA LEU A 59 5.22 4.47 -15.64
C LEU A 59 5.45 4.14 -17.12
N GLU A 60 5.04 2.96 -17.58
CA GLU A 60 5.05 2.61 -19.01
C GLU A 60 4.08 3.47 -19.82
N GLU A 61 2.85 3.64 -19.33
CA GLU A 61 1.84 4.50 -19.94
C GLU A 61 2.35 5.95 -20.10
N ILE A 62 2.87 6.53 -19.02
CA ILE A 62 3.45 7.89 -19.03
C ILE A 62 4.64 7.99 -20.01
N ARG A 63 5.47 6.95 -20.14
CA ARG A 63 6.59 6.94 -21.09
C ARG A 63 6.12 6.90 -22.54
N MET A 64 5.08 6.12 -22.84
CA MET A 64 4.50 6.06 -24.18
C MET A 64 3.84 7.39 -24.55
N GLU A 65 3.02 7.96 -23.69
CA GLU A 65 2.38 9.26 -23.93
C GLU A 65 3.42 10.37 -24.12
N ASN A 66 4.51 10.36 -23.35
CA ASN A 66 5.58 11.34 -23.51
C ASN A 66 6.28 11.23 -24.86
N LEU A 67 6.48 10.01 -25.37
CA LEU A 67 7.05 9.77 -26.69
C LEU A 67 6.15 10.31 -27.81
N GLU A 68 4.85 10.00 -27.74
CA GLU A 68 3.87 10.48 -28.71
C GLU A 68 3.78 12.01 -28.73
N LEU A 69 3.75 12.65 -27.55
CA LEU A 69 3.75 14.11 -27.43
C LEU A 69 5.01 14.74 -28.05
N ARG A 70 6.18 14.13 -27.87
CA ARG A 70 7.42 14.64 -28.48
C ARG A 70 7.42 14.53 -29.99
N ILE A 71 6.86 13.45 -30.53
CA ILE A 71 6.69 13.27 -31.99
C ILE A 71 5.74 14.35 -32.52
N SER A 72 4.58 14.52 -31.87
CA SER A 72 3.60 15.55 -32.26
C SER A 72 4.16 16.97 -32.19
N GLN A 73 4.96 17.29 -31.16
CA GLN A 73 5.62 18.60 -31.05
C GLN A 73 6.64 18.84 -32.17
N GLU A 74 7.39 17.81 -32.56
CA GLU A 74 8.37 17.93 -33.65
C GLU A 74 7.68 18.09 -35.01
N GLU A 75 6.56 17.38 -35.23
CA GLU A 75 5.73 17.55 -36.43
C GLU A 75 5.12 18.95 -36.50
N LEU A 76 4.54 19.44 -35.40
CA LEU A 76 3.97 20.78 -35.34
C LEU A 76 5.03 21.87 -35.54
N LYS A 77 6.24 21.64 -35.02
CA LYS A 77 7.37 22.55 -35.24
C LYS A 77 7.76 22.64 -36.71
N LYS A 78 7.83 21.50 -37.41
CA LYS A 78 8.11 21.45 -38.86
C LYS A 78 7.01 22.14 -39.67
N GLU A 79 5.75 21.93 -39.31
CA GLU A 79 4.62 22.58 -39.97
C GLU A 79 4.70 24.10 -39.82
N ILE A 80 4.95 24.61 -38.60
CA ILE A 80 5.16 26.04 -38.35
C ILE A 80 6.35 26.60 -39.13
N GLU A 81 7.44 25.84 -39.25
CA GLU A 81 8.63 26.26 -39.99
C GLU A 81 8.36 26.33 -41.50
N SER A 82 7.62 25.37 -42.05
CA SER A 82 7.19 25.37 -43.46
C SER A 82 6.19 26.47 -43.81
N MET A 83 5.40 26.96 -42.85
CA MET A 83 4.50 28.09 -43.04
C MET A 83 5.21 29.46 -42.94
N LYS A 84 6.45 29.47 -42.44
CA LYS A 84 7.27 30.70 -42.32
C LYS A 84 8.20 30.93 -43.52
N GLU A 85 8.41 29.91 -44.35
CA GLU A 85 9.03 30.04 -45.68
C GLU A 85 8.00 30.51 -46.73
#